data_AF-A0A2S3VWH8-F1
#
_entry.id   AF-A0A2S3VWH8-F1
#
_cell.length_a   1.000
_cell.length_b   1.000
_cell.length_c   1.000
_cell.angle_alpha   90.00
_cell.angle_beta   90.00
_cell.angle_gamma   90.00
#
_symmetry.space_group_name_H-M   'P 1'
#
loop_
_entity.id
_entity.type
_entity.pdbx_description
1 polymer ?
#
loop_
_entity_poly.entity_id
_entity_poly.type
_entity_poly.pdbx_seq_one_letter_code
_entity_poly.pdbx_strand_id
1 'polypeptide(L)'
;MRQKAFVGLFVALFSLNGCGQDYSGSPPVGSEQVTVTVKVPKQLKAETMQVMYRSAACKSKTHGASGKRIEVDGRHGFDVELQRLGQSDLYQAKLPVDGGGACRWRLSNVMFGVAYDEPTTFGENVTSGGGGGVLVKFDRNRPMRSTGIPIEIIGNLTIKKDYYPWVKENFIGGYRKRISLAGEGDIYLGYQALQARQVYFEPVLHSEFVVYSAGPEVKKEGNNTTITYPDGSVELDGRWGPNFRKLQAIRQAAENQQ
;
A
#
# COMPACT_ATOMS: atom_id res chain seq x y z
N MET A 1 16.15 -65.96 -42.80
CA MET A 1 15.49 -64.99 -41.90
C MET A 1 15.78 -65.36 -40.46
N ARG A 2 16.55 -64.56 -39.72
CA ARG A 2 16.67 -64.66 -38.25
C ARG A 2 16.84 -63.24 -37.71
N GLN A 3 15.78 -62.75 -37.07
CA GLN A 3 15.70 -61.49 -36.35
C GLN A 3 16.80 -61.41 -35.28
N LYS A 4 17.52 -60.29 -35.23
CA LYS A 4 18.21 -59.85 -34.02
C LYS A 4 17.34 -58.75 -33.40
N ALA A 5 16.70 -59.08 -32.29
CA ALA A 5 15.91 -58.15 -31.50
C ALA A 5 16.83 -57.08 -30.89
N PHE A 6 16.51 -55.81 -31.15
CA PHE A 6 17.16 -54.68 -30.51
C PHE A 6 16.44 -54.43 -29.18
N VAL A 7 17.05 -54.85 -28.07
CA VAL A 7 16.52 -54.57 -26.72
C VAL A 7 16.96 -53.16 -26.36
N GLY A 8 16.08 -52.18 -26.63
CA GLY A 8 16.24 -50.81 -26.15
C GLY A 8 15.83 -50.73 -24.68
N LEU A 9 16.79 -50.52 -23.79
CA LEU A 9 16.56 -50.23 -22.37
C LEU A 9 15.97 -48.82 -22.23
N PHE A 10 14.65 -48.71 -22.11
CA PHE A 10 13.97 -47.46 -21.75
C PHE A 10 14.17 -47.19 -20.25
N VAL A 11 15.15 -46.35 -19.93
CA VAL A 11 15.32 -45.82 -18.57
C VAL A 11 14.29 -44.71 -18.36
N ALA A 12 13.21 -45.01 -17.65
CA ALA A 12 12.26 -44.01 -17.18
C ALA A 12 12.92 -43.16 -16.08
N LEU A 13 13.30 -41.93 -16.44
CA LEU A 13 13.72 -40.90 -15.49
C LEU A 13 12.49 -40.44 -14.68
N PHE A 14 12.25 -41.09 -13.55
CA PHE A 14 11.35 -40.53 -12.54
C PHE A 14 12.01 -39.27 -11.97
N SER A 15 11.49 -38.11 -12.35
CA SER A 15 11.79 -36.85 -11.68
C SER A 15 11.34 -36.99 -10.22
N LEU A 16 12.29 -37.23 -9.31
CA LEU A 16 12.08 -37.06 -7.89
C LEU A 16 11.80 -35.57 -7.66
N ASN A 17 10.52 -35.19 -7.65
CA ASN A 17 10.11 -33.95 -7.01
C ASN A 17 10.57 -34.05 -5.56
N GLY A 18 11.66 -33.35 -5.23
CA GLY A 18 12.08 -33.20 -3.85
C GLY A 18 10.89 -32.70 -3.02
N CYS A 19 10.76 -33.17 -1.78
CA CYS A 19 9.77 -32.69 -0.82
C CYS A 19 9.97 -31.19 -0.55
N GLY A 20 9.47 -30.35 -1.45
CA GLY A 20 9.26 -28.94 -1.19
C GLY A 20 8.15 -28.83 -0.16
N GLN A 21 8.42 -28.13 0.93
CA GLN A 21 7.38 -27.79 1.90
C GLN A 21 6.29 -27.00 1.16
N ASP A 22 5.04 -27.45 1.24
CA ASP A 22 3.93 -26.79 0.56
C ASP A 22 3.61 -25.48 1.26
N TYR A 23 3.96 -24.37 0.62
CA TYR A 23 3.72 -23.02 1.11
C TYR A 23 2.38 -22.45 0.63
N SER A 24 1.56 -23.22 -0.10
CA SER A 24 0.27 -22.76 -0.60
C SER A 24 -0.70 -22.47 0.55
N GLY A 25 -1.56 -21.47 0.33
CA GLY A 25 -2.72 -21.21 1.18
C GLY A 25 -3.83 -22.20 0.87
N SER A 26 -4.50 -22.72 1.90
CA SER A 26 -5.72 -23.51 1.77
C SER A 26 -6.63 -23.18 2.94
N PRO A 27 -7.30 -22.01 2.89
CA PRO A 27 -8.19 -21.56 3.95
C PRO A 27 -9.27 -22.62 4.26
N PRO A 28 -9.52 -22.94 5.53
CA PRO A 28 -10.65 -23.80 5.90
C PRO A 28 -11.98 -23.28 5.36
N VAL A 29 -12.90 -24.18 5.01
CA VAL A 29 -14.27 -23.81 4.64
C VAL A 29 -14.93 -23.06 5.79
N GLY A 30 -15.58 -21.93 5.48
CA GLY A 30 -16.21 -21.08 6.49
C GLY A 30 -15.22 -20.28 7.34
N SER A 31 -13.95 -20.18 6.93
CA SER A 31 -12.98 -19.30 7.59
C SER A 31 -13.54 -17.90 7.73
N GLU A 32 -13.43 -17.35 8.93
CA GLU A 32 -13.74 -15.96 9.22
C GLU A 32 -12.97 -15.04 8.26
N GLN A 33 -13.61 -13.96 7.82
CA GLN A 33 -13.04 -13.07 6.80
C GLN A 33 -12.92 -11.64 7.31
N VAL A 34 -11.88 -10.96 6.82
CA VAL A 34 -11.78 -9.52 6.84
C VAL A 34 -12.27 -8.99 5.50
N THR A 35 -13.22 -8.07 5.54
CA THR A 35 -13.67 -7.31 4.37
C THR A 35 -12.99 -5.95 4.37
N VAL A 36 -12.23 -5.66 3.31
CA VAL A 36 -11.63 -4.34 3.07
C VAL A 36 -12.46 -3.64 2.01
N THR A 37 -12.99 -2.47 2.30
CA THR A 37 -13.79 -1.64 1.39
C THR A 37 -13.15 -0.26 1.26
N VAL A 38 -12.98 0.19 0.02
CA VAL A 38 -12.46 1.52 -0.32
C VAL A 38 -13.52 2.25 -1.12
N LYS A 39 -13.90 3.45 -0.66
CA LYS A 39 -14.74 4.37 -1.43
C LYS A 39 -13.82 5.26 -2.26
N VAL A 40 -13.88 5.14 -3.59
CA VAL A 40 -12.92 5.77 -4.50
C VAL A 40 -13.52 7.03 -5.13
N PRO A 41 -13.00 8.23 -4.82
CA PRO A 41 -13.41 9.47 -5.49
C PRO A 41 -13.21 9.40 -7.00
N LYS A 42 -14.07 10.07 -7.76
CA LYS A 42 -14.11 10.01 -9.25
C LYS A 42 -12.77 10.26 -9.94
N GLN A 43 -11.90 11.09 -9.38
CA GLN A 43 -10.61 11.47 -9.97
C GLN A 43 -9.46 10.52 -9.57
N LEU A 44 -9.74 9.56 -8.69
CA LEU A 44 -8.78 8.62 -8.16
C LEU A 44 -9.11 7.20 -8.64
N LYS A 45 -8.13 6.32 -8.50
CA LYS A 45 -8.29 4.87 -8.63
C LYS A 45 -7.87 4.19 -7.34
N ALA A 46 -8.44 3.01 -7.10
CA ALA A 46 -7.94 2.11 -6.07
C ALA A 46 -6.56 1.58 -6.48
N GLU A 47 -5.63 1.54 -5.53
CA GLU A 47 -4.37 0.82 -5.70
C GLU A 47 -4.58 -0.68 -5.48
N THR A 48 -3.80 -1.52 -6.17
CA THR A 48 -3.74 -2.96 -5.91
C THR A 48 -3.39 -3.21 -4.44
N MET A 49 -4.18 -4.04 -3.77
CA MET A 49 -3.97 -4.33 -2.35
C MET A 49 -2.86 -5.36 -2.19
N GLN A 50 -1.83 -5.02 -1.42
CA GLN A 50 -0.77 -5.94 -1.02
C GLN A 50 -1.17 -6.65 0.27
N VAL A 51 -1.27 -7.97 0.22
CA VAL A 51 -1.67 -8.82 1.35
C VAL A 51 -0.47 -9.58 1.87
N MET A 52 -0.38 -9.73 3.19
CA MET A 52 0.68 -10.50 3.84
C MET A 52 0.11 -11.46 4.87
N TYR A 53 0.47 -12.73 4.74
CA TYR A 53 0.26 -13.77 5.75
C TYR A 53 1.58 -14.11 6.44
N ARG A 54 1.47 -14.56 7.68
CA ARG A 54 2.58 -15.05 8.49
C ARG A 54 2.34 -16.45 9.02
N SER A 55 3.43 -17.16 9.26
CA SER A 55 3.41 -18.51 9.83
C SER A 55 4.51 -18.69 10.85
N ALA A 56 4.13 -19.09 12.06
CA ALA A 56 5.07 -19.59 13.05
C ALA A 56 5.49 -21.05 12.77
N ALA A 57 4.74 -21.78 11.95
CA ALA A 57 5.00 -23.19 11.63
C ALA A 57 6.05 -23.34 10.52
N CYS A 58 5.91 -22.57 9.45
CA CYS A 58 6.87 -22.49 8.37
C CYS A 58 7.81 -21.32 8.64
N LYS A 59 8.97 -21.58 9.23
CA LYS A 59 9.97 -20.55 9.52
C LYS A 59 10.74 -20.16 8.25
N SER A 60 11.16 -18.90 8.18
CA SER A 60 12.09 -18.39 7.17
C SER A 60 13.44 -18.10 7.81
N LYS A 61 14.54 -18.35 7.08
CA LYS A 61 15.89 -18.05 7.53
C LYS A 61 16.31 -16.67 7.02
N THR A 62 16.83 -15.83 7.90
CA THR A 62 17.39 -14.53 7.56
C THR A 62 18.71 -14.31 8.31
N HIS A 63 19.42 -13.22 8.03
CA HIS A 63 20.65 -12.86 8.73
C HIS A 63 20.37 -11.70 9.67
N GLY A 64 20.73 -11.85 10.94
CA GLY A 64 20.66 -10.77 11.92
C GLY A 64 21.75 -9.72 11.70
N ALA A 65 21.71 -8.64 12.48
CA ALA A 65 22.69 -7.54 12.39
C ALA A 65 24.14 -7.99 12.59
N SER A 66 24.37 -9.10 13.31
CA SER A 66 25.69 -9.72 13.50
C SER A 66 26.12 -10.64 12.35
N GLY A 67 25.35 -10.74 11.27
CA GLY A 67 25.57 -11.67 10.17
C GLY A 67 25.21 -13.12 10.49
N LYS A 68 24.85 -13.44 11.74
CA LYS A 68 24.40 -14.78 12.12
C LYS A 68 23.04 -15.10 11.51
N ARG A 69 22.89 -16.34 11.05
CA ARG A 69 21.60 -16.87 10.60
C ARG A 69 20.64 -16.97 11.78
N ILE A 70 19.45 -16.41 11.61
CA ILE A 70 18.35 -16.46 12.57
C ILE A 70 17.10 -16.97 11.85
N GLU A 71 16.24 -17.66 12.59
CA GLU A 71 14.93 -18.08 12.11
C GLU A 71 13.87 -17.07 12.55
N VAL A 72 13.01 -16.71 11.60
CA VAL A 72 11.88 -15.80 11.80
C VAL A 72 10.61 -16.46 11.27
N ASP A 73 9.45 -15.94 11.63
CA ASP A 73 8.19 -16.41 11.07
C ASP A 73 8.20 -16.32 9.54
N GLY A 74 7.66 -17.35 8.89
CA GLY A 74 7.47 -17.37 7.45
C GLY A 74 6.53 -16.26 7.01
N ARG A 75 6.69 -15.87 5.76
CA ARG A 75 5.93 -14.80 5.12
C ARG A 75 5.42 -15.28 3.79
N HIS A 76 4.17 -14.96 3.49
CA HIS A 76 3.54 -15.23 2.22
C HIS A 76 2.74 -14.00 1.79
N GLY A 77 3.28 -13.27 0.80
CA GLY A 77 2.68 -12.05 0.30
C GLY A 77 2.23 -12.18 -1.15
N PHE A 78 1.12 -11.55 -1.48
CA PHE A 78 0.56 -11.52 -2.82
C PHE A 78 -0.33 -10.29 -3.00
N ASP A 79 -0.63 -9.98 -4.26
CA ASP A 79 -1.43 -8.82 -4.64
C ASP A 79 -2.88 -9.23 -4.93
N VAL A 80 -3.82 -8.35 -4.58
CA VAL A 80 -5.27 -8.53 -4.75
C VAL A 80 -5.86 -7.28 -5.38
N GLU A 81 -6.52 -7.46 -6.51
CA GLU A 81 -7.34 -6.41 -7.13
C GLU A 81 -8.68 -6.27 -6.41
N LEU A 82 -8.98 -5.05 -5.95
CA LEU A 82 -10.25 -4.74 -5.32
C LEU A 82 -11.36 -4.74 -6.38
N GLN A 83 -12.45 -5.46 -6.11
CA GLN A 83 -13.57 -5.61 -7.03
C GLN A 83 -14.59 -4.50 -6.82
N ARG A 84 -15.01 -3.84 -7.90
CA ARG A 84 -16.04 -2.80 -7.85
C ARG A 84 -17.39 -3.41 -7.48
N LEU A 85 -18.09 -2.81 -6.52
CA LEU A 85 -19.43 -3.24 -6.10
C LEU A 85 -20.49 -2.62 -7.02
N GLY A 86 -20.95 -3.41 -8.01
CA GLY A 86 -21.96 -2.98 -8.97
C GLY A 86 -21.55 -1.70 -9.71
N GLN A 87 -22.46 -0.72 -9.77
CA GLN A 87 -22.21 0.60 -10.38
C GLN A 87 -21.83 1.69 -9.36
N SER A 88 -21.39 1.32 -8.15
CA SER A 88 -21.01 2.27 -7.09
C SER A 88 -19.55 2.76 -7.18
N ASP A 89 -19.16 3.66 -6.30
CA ASP A 89 -17.77 4.09 -6.06
C ASP A 89 -17.05 3.20 -5.02
N LEU A 90 -17.66 2.08 -4.60
CA LEU A 90 -17.11 1.17 -3.61
C LEU A 90 -16.36 0.01 -4.26
N TYR A 91 -15.16 -0.24 -3.76
CA TYR A 91 -14.26 -1.33 -4.18
C TYR A 91 -13.96 -2.22 -2.99
N GLN A 92 -14.04 -3.54 -3.17
CA GLN A 92 -13.99 -4.49 -2.06
C GLN A 92 -13.12 -5.71 -2.34
N ALA A 93 -12.45 -6.18 -1.30
CA ALA A 93 -11.85 -7.52 -1.25
C ALA A 93 -12.20 -8.19 0.08
N LYS A 94 -12.29 -9.52 0.04
CA LYS A 94 -12.49 -10.36 1.22
C LYS A 94 -11.32 -11.31 1.39
N LEU A 95 -10.74 -11.33 2.57
CA LEU A 95 -9.55 -12.10 2.89
C LEU A 95 -9.84 -13.02 4.07
N PRO A 96 -9.53 -14.31 4.00
CA PRO A 96 -9.67 -15.19 5.16
C PRO A 96 -8.67 -14.81 6.26
N VAL A 97 -9.12 -14.76 7.51
CA VAL A 97 -8.23 -14.56 8.67
C VAL A 97 -7.31 -15.78 8.82
N ASP A 98 -7.85 -16.98 8.56
CA ASP A 98 -7.09 -18.23 8.47
C ASP A 98 -6.76 -18.56 7.01
N GLY A 99 -5.51 -18.34 6.62
CA GLY A 99 -5.00 -18.72 5.31
C GLY A 99 -4.78 -20.23 5.16
N GLY A 100 -4.80 -20.97 6.27
CA GLY A 100 -4.71 -22.43 6.30
C GLY A 100 -3.43 -22.99 5.67
N GLY A 101 -3.57 -24.15 5.03
CA GLY A 101 -2.46 -24.91 4.46
C GLY A 101 -1.55 -25.56 5.51
N ALA A 102 -0.53 -26.29 5.04
CA ALA A 102 0.45 -26.95 5.92
C ALA A 102 1.21 -25.94 6.80
N CYS A 103 1.37 -24.72 6.32
CA CYS A 103 1.99 -23.63 7.05
C CYS A 103 1.08 -22.94 8.06
N ARG A 104 -0.23 -23.25 8.15
CA ARG A 104 -1.16 -22.57 9.08
C ARG A 104 -1.05 -21.05 8.97
N TRP A 105 -1.13 -20.56 7.74
CA TRP A 105 -0.97 -19.13 7.43
C TRP A 105 -2.04 -18.30 8.15
N ARG A 106 -1.63 -17.17 8.74
CA ARG A 106 -2.54 -16.20 9.36
C ARG A 106 -2.36 -14.81 8.77
N LEU A 107 -3.48 -14.12 8.51
CA LEU A 107 -3.45 -12.77 7.97
C LEU A 107 -2.68 -11.85 8.92
N SER A 108 -1.65 -11.19 8.42
CA SER A 108 -0.74 -10.36 9.20
C SER A 108 -1.01 -8.88 8.98
N ASN A 109 -0.99 -8.44 7.73
CA ASN A 109 -1.27 -7.06 7.37
C ASN A 109 -1.72 -6.93 5.91
N VAL A 110 -2.38 -5.81 5.62
CA VAL A 110 -2.72 -5.39 4.25
C VAL A 110 -2.24 -3.97 4.03
N MET A 111 -1.83 -3.67 2.80
CA MET A 111 -1.59 -2.31 2.32
C MET A 111 -2.48 -2.06 1.12
N PHE A 112 -3.20 -0.94 1.14
CA PHE A 112 -4.11 -0.54 0.07
C PHE A 112 -4.19 0.98 0.08
N GLY A 113 -4.85 1.57 -0.91
CA GLY A 113 -4.94 3.02 -0.97
C GLY A 113 -5.61 3.50 -2.22
N VAL A 114 -5.43 4.79 -2.47
CA VAL A 114 -5.85 5.46 -3.68
C VAL A 114 -4.73 6.32 -4.25
N ALA A 115 -4.73 6.47 -5.57
CA ALA A 115 -3.84 7.33 -6.31
C ALA A 115 -4.61 8.02 -7.45
N TYR A 116 -4.03 9.06 -8.05
CA TYR A 116 -4.66 9.71 -9.20
C TYR A 116 -4.76 8.76 -10.39
N ASP A 117 -5.93 8.75 -11.04
CA ASP A 117 -6.15 7.89 -12.20
C ASP A 117 -5.47 8.45 -13.45
N GLU A 118 -5.67 9.74 -13.71
CA GLU A 118 -5.13 10.47 -14.87
C GLU A 118 -4.17 11.59 -14.45
N PRO A 119 -2.89 11.30 -14.15
CA PRO A 119 -1.92 12.31 -13.76
C PRO A 119 -1.68 13.44 -14.75
N THR A 120 -1.88 13.18 -16.04
CA THR A 120 -1.61 14.11 -17.14
C THR A 120 -2.52 15.34 -17.13
N THR A 121 -3.64 15.32 -16.41
CA THR A 121 -4.51 16.50 -16.22
C THR A 121 -3.80 17.62 -15.46
N PHE A 122 -2.72 17.32 -14.73
CA PHE A 122 -1.91 18.29 -14.00
C PHE A 122 -0.71 18.82 -14.79
N GLY A 123 -0.62 18.49 -16.07
CA GLY A 123 0.42 18.95 -16.99
C GLY A 123 1.22 17.83 -17.65
N GLU A 124 2.08 18.24 -18.57
CA GLU A 124 2.91 17.34 -19.36
C GLU A 124 3.93 16.60 -18.47
N ASN A 125 4.17 15.31 -18.77
CA ASN A 125 5.10 14.44 -18.05
C ASN A 125 4.82 14.25 -16.55
N VAL A 126 3.62 14.63 -16.07
CA VAL A 126 3.21 14.34 -14.70
C VAL A 126 2.92 12.85 -14.55
N THR A 127 3.49 12.24 -13.51
CA THR A 127 3.27 10.84 -13.16
C THR A 127 2.56 10.69 -11.82
N SER A 128 1.98 9.53 -11.55
CA SER A 128 1.33 9.30 -10.25
C SER A 128 2.35 9.29 -9.11
N GLY A 129 2.02 10.02 -8.05
CA GLY A 129 2.65 9.96 -6.74
C GLY A 129 1.90 9.02 -5.80
N GLY A 130 2.25 9.07 -4.51
CA GLY A 130 1.56 8.36 -3.44
C GLY A 130 0.82 9.31 -2.51
N GLY A 131 0.57 8.90 -1.27
CA GLY A 131 0.01 9.74 -0.23
C GLY A 131 -1.39 9.34 0.23
N GLY A 132 -2.09 8.50 -0.54
CA GLY A 132 -3.40 7.93 -0.20
C GLY A 132 -3.31 6.51 0.36
N GLY A 133 -2.16 6.11 0.88
CA GLY A 133 -1.92 4.74 1.34
C GLY A 133 -2.43 4.48 2.77
N VAL A 134 -2.80 3.24 3.04
CA VAL A 134 -3.21 2.73 4.34
C VAL A 134 -2.51 1.39 4.59
N LEU A 135 -1.96 1.22 5.78
CA LEU A 135 -1.44 -0.05 6.29
C LEU A 135 -2.28 -0.48 7.50
N VAL A 136 -2.92 -1.64 7.41
CA VAL A 136 -3.65 -2.22 8.54
C VAL A 136 -2.98 -3.52 8.98
N LYS A 137 -2.63 -3.59 10.25
CA LYS A 137 -2.11 -4.80 10.90
C LYS A 137 -3.21 -5.54 11.64
N PHE A 138 -3.23 -6.85 11.47
CA PHE A 138 -4.11 -7.79 12.19
C PHE A 138 -3.34 -8.65 13.21
N ASP A 139 -2.01 -8.46 13.30
CA ASP A 139 -1.16 -9.09 14.31
C ASP A 139 -0.28 -8.06 15.06
N ARG A 140 0.48 -8.56 16.04
CA ARG A 140 1.43 -7.77 16.83
C ARG A 140 2.85 -7.77 16.26
N ASN A 141 3.09 -8.41 15.13
CA ASN A 141 4.42 -8.48 14.53
C ASN A 141 4.75 -7.15 13.84
N ARG A 142 6.03 -6.85 13.64
CA ARG A 142 6.41 -5.65 12.87
C ARG A 142 5.99 -5.81 11.41
N PRO A 143 5.31 -4.84 10.77
CA PRO A 143 4.95 -4.96 9.36
C PRO A 143 6.21 -4.92 8.46
N MET A 144 6.11 -5.44 7.24
CA MET A 144 7.25 -5.46 6.31
C MET A 144 7.68 -4.05 5.87
N ARG A 145 6.72 -3.13 5.78
CA ARG A 145 6.95 -1.69 5.65
C ARG A 145 6.53 -1.03 6.94
N SER A 146 7.46 -0.37 7.62
CA SER A 146 7.13 0.43 8.80
C SER A 146 6.50 1.72 8.32
N THR A 147 5.23 1.92 8.65
CA THR A 147 4.73 3.27 8.93
C THR A 147 5.28 3.69 10.30
N GLY A 148 5.06 4.93 10.74
CA GLY A 148 5.30 5.30 12.13
C GLY A 148 4.54 4.40 13.13
N ILE A 149 4.50 4.80 14.40
CA ILE A 149 3.75 4.06 15.42
C ILE A 149 2.27 3.95 14.97
N PRO A 150 1.72 2.73 14.81
CA PRO A 150 0.36 2.56 14.31
C PRO A 150 -0.66 2.99 15.37
N ILE A 151 -1.80 3.49 14.92
CA ILE A 151 -2.95 3.79 15.77
C ILE A 151 -3.66 2.48 16.13
N GLU A 152 -3.82 2.21 17.42
CA GLU A 152 -4.51 1.00 17.89
C GLU A 152 -6.03 1.19 17.86
N ILE A 153 -6.73 0.18 17.33
CA ILE A 153 -8.17 0.18 17.13
C ILE A 153 -8.77 -1.07 17.76
N ILE A 154 -9.86 -0.89 18.51
CA ILE A 154 -10.67 -1.98 19.05
C ILE A 154 -11.90 -2.15 18.14
N GLY A 155 -12.10 -3.37 17.63
CA GLY A 155 -13.20 -3.68 16.72
C GLY A 155 -12.93 -3.27 15.26
N ASN A 156 -14.00 -2.98 14.52
CA ASN A 156 -13.93 -2.63 13.11
C ASN A 156 -13.32 -1.24 12.88
N LEU A 157 -12.66 -1.07 11.74
CA LEU A 157 -11.91 0.14 11.41
C LEU A 157 -12.64 0.94 10.33
N THR A 158 -12.95 2.20 10.62
CA THR A 158 -13.45 3.18 9.66
C THR A 158 -12.46 4.33 9.58
N ILE A 159 -11.96 4.60 8.37
CA ILE A 159 -10.98 5.64 8.09
C ILE A 159 -11.64 6.64 7.16
N LYS A 160 -11.90 7.85 7.64
CA LYS A 160 -12.37 8.97 6.82
C LYS A 160 -11.40 10.12 6.99
N LYS A 161 -10.72 10.50 5.91
CA LYS A 161 -9.63 11.49 5.93
C LYS A 161 -9.68 12.39 4.71
N ASP A 162 -9.38 13.66 4.92
CA ASP A 162 -9.27 14.64 3.85
C ASP A 162 -7.95 14.51 3.11
N TYR A 163 -7.99 14.70 1.79
CA TYR A 163 -6.85 14.69 0.91
C TYR A 163 -6.92 15.86 -0.08
N TYR A 164 -5.75 16.39 -0.41
CA TYR A 164 -5.57 17.50 -1.34
C TYR A 164 -4.66 17.10 -2.51
N PRO A 165 -4.92 17.54 -3.75
CA PRO A 165 -4.01 17.36 -4.87
C PRO A 165 -2.67 18.04 -4.58
N TRP A 166 -1.56 17.29 -4.65
CA TRP A 166 -0.21 17.82 -4.46
C TRP A 166 0.68 17.57 -5.67
N VAL A 167 0.86 18.60 -6.49
CA VAL A 167 1.77 18.56 -7.64
C VAL A 167 3.18 18.92 -7.17
N LYS A 168 4.13 18.02 -7.36
CA LYS A 168 5.53 18.21 -6.93
C LYS A 168 6.54 18.03 -8.05
N GLU A 169 7.46 18.96 -8.15
CA GLU A 169 8.58 18.97 -9.07
C GLU A 169 9.90 18.79 -8.32
N ASN A 170 10.75 17.90 -8.83
CA ASN A 170 12.09 17.65 -8.31
C ASN A 170 13.09 17.74 -9.46
N PHE A 171 14.19 18.45 -9.27
CA PHE A 171 15.21 18.68 -10.29
C PHE A 171 16.50 17.90 -9.99
N ILE A 172 16.87 17.78 -8.72
CA ILE A 172 18.07 17.05 -8.28
C ILE A 172 17.87 15.54 -8.45
N GLY A 173 18.84 14.88 -9.09
CA GLY A 173 18.78 13.44 -9.39
C GLY A 173 17.92 13.09 -10.61
N GLY A 174 17.66 14.09 -11.46
CA GLY A 174 16.85 13.99 -12.67
C GLY A 174 15.47 14.60 -12.49
N TYR A 175 14.99 15.29 -13.53
CA TYR A 175 13.69 15.95 -13.51
C TYR A 175 12.54 14.95 -13.30
N ARG A 176 11.68 15.22 -12.32
CA ARG A 176 10.48 14.42 -12.02
C ARG A 176 9.34 15.33 -11.57
N LYS A 177 8.19 15.19 -12.24
CA LYS A 177 6.94 15.83 -11.86
C LYS A 177 5.89 14.78 -11.49
N ARG A 178 5.27 14.92 -10.32
CA ARG A 178 4.30 13.95 -9.79
C ARG A 178 3.08 14.62 -9.19
N ILE A 179 1.91 14.01 -9.36
CA ILE A 179 0.70 14.35 -8.58
C ILE A 179 0.53 13.33 -7.46
N SER A 180 0.62 13.79 -6.22
CA SER A 180 0.46 13.00 -4.99
C SER A 180 -0.79 13.45 -4.25
N LEU A 181 -1.16 12.74 -3.19
CA LEU A 181 -2.20 13.15 -2.26
C LEU A 181 -1.56 13.69 -0.99
N ALA A 182 -1.84 14.95 -0.65
CA ALA A 182 -1.48 15.53 0.63
C ALA A 182 -2.60 15.25 1.63
N GLY A 183 -2.34 14.37 2.58
CA GLY A 183 -3.27 14.01 3.66
C GLY A 183 -2.68 14.30 5.04
N GLU A 184 -3.44 13.96 6.07
CA GLU A 184 -2.94 14.00 7.44
C GLU A 184 -1.90 12.88 7.66
N GLY A 185 -0.65 13.23 7.94
CA GLY A 185 0.41 12.26 8.26
C GLY A 185 1.34 11.93 7.09
N ASP A 186 1.87 10.71 7.10
CA ASP A 186 2.84 10.23 6.09
C ASP A 186 2.12 9.58 4.89
N ILE A 187 2.88 9.08 3.92
CA ILE A 187 2.40 8.43 2.68
C ILE A 187 1.41 7.29 2.97
N TYR A 188 1.56 6.63 4.13
CA TYR A 188 0.68 5.56 4.59
C TYR A 188 0.19 5.83 6.02
N LEU A 189 -1.14 5.78 6.20
CA LEU A 189 -1.75 5.75 7.52
C LEU A 189 -1.62 4.36 8.14
N GLY A 190 -0.96 4.24 9.29
CA GLY A 190 -0.74 2.98 9.98
C GLY A 190 -1.76 2.71 11.08
N TYR A 191 -2.44 1.56 11.01
CA TYR A 191 -3.39 1.09 12.03
C TYR A 191 -3.07 -0.32 12.50
N GLN A 192 -3.39 -0.61 13.75
CA GLN A 192 -3.40 -1.97 14.31
C GLN A 192 -4.80 -2.30 14.81
N ALA A 193 -5.48 -3.22 14.11
CA ALA A 193 -6.87 -3.58 14.33
C ALA A 193 -7.02 -5.10 14.41
N LEU A 194 -6.53 -5.69 15.51
CA LEU A 194 -6.38 -7.15 15.69
C LEU A 194 -7.70 -7.94 15.54
N GLN A 195 -8.82 -7.31 15.89
CA GLN A 195 -10.15 -7.93 15.90
C GLN A 195 -11.04 -7.44 14.75
N ALA A 196 -10.55 -6.53 13.90
CA ALA A 196 -11.36 -5.99 12.82
C ALA A 196 -11.77 -7.11 11.85
N ARG A 197 -13.03 -7.10 11.46
CA ARG A 197 -13.59 -7.90 10.34
C ARG A 197 -14.06 -7.01 9.20
N GLN A 198 -14.17 -5.72 9.46
CA GLN A 198 -14.45 -4.71 8.48
C GLN A 198 -13.39 -3.62 8.59
N VAL A 199 -12.82 -3.27 7.45
CA VAL A 199 -11.97 -2.11 7.23
C VAL A 199 -12.63 -1.29 6.14
N TYR A 200 -13.04 -0.07 6.46
CA TYR A 200 -13.62 0.87 5.51
C TYR A 200 -12.72 2.09 5.40
N PHE A 201 -12.40 2.48 4.16
CA PHE A 201 -11.59 3.67 3.87
C PHE A 201 -12.32 4.59 2.90
N GLU A 202 -12.51 5.84 3.32
CA GLU A 202 -13.11 6.94 2.57
C GLU A 202 -12.14 8.13 2.53
N PRO A 203 -11.27 8.21 1.50
CA PRO A 203 -10.55 9.43 1.17
C PRO A 203 -11.53 10.50 0.67
N VAL A 204 -11.63 11.61 1.38
CA VAL A 204 -12.40 12.79 0.99
C VAL A 204 -11.48 13.71 0.19
N LEU A 205 -11.66 13.74 -1.12
CA LEU A 205 -10.80 14.52 -2.01
C LEU A 205 -11.34 15.94 -2.20
N HIS A 206 -10.50 16.93 -1.90
CA HIS A 206 -10.76 18.36 -2.11
C HIS A 206 -10.07 18.84 -3.38
N SER A 207 -10.64 18.53 -4.54
CA SER A 207 -9.98 18.69 -5.85
C SER A 207 -9.62 20.13 -6.22
N GLU A 208 -10.37 21.10 -5.70
CA GLU A 208 -10.19 22.52 -6.02
C GLU A 208 -9.00 23.16 -5.27
N PHE A 209 -8.46 22.47 -4.26
CA PHE A 209 -7.43 22.99 -3.38
C PHE A 209 -6.06 22.37 -3.71
N VAL A 210 -5.59 22.62 -4.93
CA VAL A 210 -4.31 22.10 -5.44
C VAL A 210 -3.13 22.83 -4.80
N VAL A 211 -2.19 22.08 -4.23
CA VAL A 211 -0.92 22.61 -3.72
C VAL A 211 0.24 22.22 -4.62
N TYR A 212 1.15 23.16 -4.85
CA TYR A 212 2.32 22.97 -5.69
C TYR A 212 3.59 23.02 -4.84
N SER A 213 4.57 22.18 -5.17
CA SER A 213 5.90 22.31 -4.59
C SER A 213 6.99 22.12 -5.64
N ALA A 214 8.03 22.95 -5.59
CA ALA A 214 9.21 22.84 -6.43
C ALA A 214 10.44 22.68 -5.54
N GLY A 215 11.14 21.56 -5.68
CA GLY A 215 12.45 21.38 -5.07
C GLY A 215 13.49 22.32 -5.66
N PRO A 216 14.64 22.50 -5.00
CA PRO A 216 15.71 23.34 -5.54
C PRO A 216 16.38 22.68 -6.76
N GLU A 217 16.85 23.51 -7.71
CA GLU A 217 17.63 23.04 -8.86
C GLU A 217 19.06 22.64 -8.48
N VAL A 218 19.65 23.37 -7.53
CA VAL A 218 21.02 23.17 -7.04
C VAL A 218 21.00 22.95 -5.54
N LYS A 219 21.73 21.90 -5.10
CA LYS A 219 21.91 21.61 -3.67
C LYS A 219 22.91 22.60 -3.06
N LYS A 220 22.39 23.68 -2.48
CA LYS A 220 23.16 24.71 -1.79
C LYS A 220 22.41 25.13 -0.51
N GLU A 221 23.16 25.51 0.52
CA GLU A 221 22.57 26.05 1.74
C GLU A 221 21.70 27.27 1.43
N GLY A 222 20.49 27.31 2.00
CA GLY A 222 19.47 28.33 1.72
C GLY A 222 18.55 28.03 0.52
N ASN A 223 18.89 27.07 -0.34
CA ASN A 223 18.01 26.63 -1.42
C ASN A 223 17.02 25.57 -0.89
N ASN A 224 15.86 26.04 -0.46
CA ASN A 224 14.79 25.19 0.05
C ASN A 224 13.74 24.85 -1.01
N THR A 225 12.94 23.83 -0.73
CA THR A 225 11.70 23.57 -1.47
C THR A 225 10.75 24.75 -1.30
N THR A 226 10.21 25.24 -2.41
CA THR A 226 9.14 26.24 -2.44
C THR A 226 7.80 25.53 -2.49
N ILE A 227 6.85 25.94 -1.64
CA ILE A 227 5.49 25.41 -1.60
C ILE A 227 4.50 26.55 -1.83
N THR A 228 3.65 26.43 -2.84
CA THR A 228 2.60 27.40 -3.20
C THR A 228 1.24 26.79 -2.91
N TYR A 229 0.47 27.44 -2.03
CA TYR A 229 -0.83 26.99 -1.55
C TYR A 229 -1.98 27.54 -2.43
N PRO A 230 -3.19 26.95 -2.33
CA PRO A 230 -4.35 27.39 -3.13
C PRO A 230 -4.76 28.85 -2.96
N ASP A 231 -4.47 29.44 -1.80
CA ASP A 231 -4.74 30.86 -1.50
C ASP A 231 -3.69 31.83 -2.07
N GLY A 232 -2.70 31.31 -2.80
CA GLY A 232 -1.57 32.07 -3.34
C GLY A 232 -0.44 32.30 -2.34
N SER A 233 -0.57 31.86 -1.09
CA SER A 233 0.51 31.97 -0.11
C SER A 233 1.68 31.03 -0.44
N VAL A 234 2.90 31.46 -0.13
CA VAL A 234 4.14 30.72 -0.45
C VAL A 234 4.94 30.46 0.82
N GLU A 235 5.48 29.25 0.95
CA GLU A 235 6.37 28.83 2.04
C GLU A 235 7.72 28.34 1.50
N LEU A 236 8.80 28.73 2.18
CA LEU A 236 10.19 28.37 1.87
C LEU A 236 10.82 27.56 3.03
N ASP A 237 10.08 26.62 3.60
CA ASP A 237 10.39 26.05 4.92
C ASP A 237 11.28 24.78 4.89
N GLY A 238 11.92 24.46 3.75
CA GLY A 238 12.78 23.26 3.64
C GLY A 238 12.07 21.93 3.95
N ARG A 239 10.75 21.96 4.17
CA ARG A 239 9.92 20.81 4.46
C ARG A 239 9.82 19.92 3.24
N TRP A 240 9.66 18.63 3.51
CA TRP A 240 9.52 17.63 2.47
C TRP A 240 8.13 17.67 1.79
N GLY A 241 7.12 18.28 2.41
CA GLY A 241 5.77 18.34 1.87
C GLY A 241 4.92 19.47 2.46
N PRO A 242 3.70 19.67 1.92
CA PRO A 242 2.80 20.75 2.31
C PRO A 242 2.27 20.60 3.73
N ASN A 243 1.96 21.73 4.37
CA ASN A 243 1.36 21.76 5.69
C ASN A 243 -0.14 21.46 5.61
N PHE A 244 -0.52 20.24 6.00
CA PHE A 244 -1.91 19.80 5.99
C PHE A 244 -2.85 20.71 6.80
N ARG A 245 -2.42 21.22 7.96
CA ARG A 245 -3.26 22.12 8.78
C ARG A 245 -3.52 23.45 8.07
N LYS A 246 -2.54 23.95 7.33
CA LYS A 246 -2.71 25.15 6.51
C LYS A 246 -3.67 24.92 5.35
N LEU A 247 -3.58 23.78 4.66
CA LEU A 247 -4.54 23.40 3.62
C LEU A 247 -5.98 23.34 4.16
N GLN A 248 -6.15 22.75 5.34
CA GLN A 248 -7.45 22.73 6.03
C GLN A 248 -7.97 24.12 6.34
N ALA A 249 -7.14 25.00 6.89
CA ALA A 249 -7.53 26.38 7.19
C ALA A 249 -7.94 27.16 5.94
N ILE A 250 -7.19 27.02 4.84
CA ILE A 250 -7.50 27.65 3.54
C ILE A 250 -8.84 27.15 3.01
N ARG A 251 -9.06 25.83 3.01
CA ARG A 251 -10.31 25.22 2.56
C ARG A 251 -11.51 25.72 3.36
N GLN A 252 -11.42 25.63 4.69
CA GLN A 252 -12.51 26.04 5.58
C GLN A 252 -12.83 27.54 5.45
N ALA A 253 -11.81 28.39 5.28
CA ALA A 253 -12.01 29.81 5.06
C ALA A 253 -12.76 30.09 3.75
N ALA A 254 -12.43 29.37 2.67
CA ALA A 254 -13.10 29.51 1.38
C ALA A 254 -14.54 28.98 1.40
N GLU A 255 -14.79 27.85 2.08
CA GLU A 255 -16.14 27.26 2.22
C GLU A 255 -17.08 28.14 3.07
N ASN A 256 -16.56 28.82 4.10
CA ASN A 256 -17.37 29.70 4.95
C ASN A 256 -17.75 31.04 4.28
N GLN A 257 -17.21 31.34 3.11
CA GLN A 257 -17.52 32.54 2.32
C GLN A 257 -18.56 32.28 1.21
N GLN A 258 -19.01 31.03 1.05
CA GLN A 258 -20.05 30.61 0.12
C GLN A 258 -21.40 30.50 0.83
#